data_AF-A0A3C0TXX3-F1
#
_entry.id   AF-A0A3C0TXX3-F1
#
_cell.length_a   1.000
_cell.length_b   1.000
_cell.length_c   1.000
_cell.angle_alpha   90.00
_cell.angle_beta   90.00
_cell.angle_gamma   90.00
#
_symmetry.space_group_name_H-M   'P 1'
#
loop_
_entity.id
_entity.type
_entity.pdbx_description
1 polymer ?
#
loop_
_entity_poly.entity_id
_entity_poly.type
_entity_poly.pdbx_seq_one_letter_code
_entity_poly.pdbx_strand_id
1 'polypeptide(L)'
;RPAMSSSAAAVLARRFSCPLIFASIRRTEGAHFIIEAEAPIYVAQTEDRNGDILAAVMEINRRLENFIRAWPEQWLWLHRRWPE
;
A
#
# COMPACT_ATOMS: atom_id res chain seq x y z
N ARG A 1 7.70 5.71 -11.40
CA ARG A 1 6.92 6.02 -12.63
C ARG A 1 5.45 6.07 -12.26
N PRO A 2 4.65 7.01 -12.82
CA PRO A 2 3.21 7.04 -12.59
C PRO A 2 2.56 5.69 -12.95
N ALA A 3 1.59 5.25 -12.15
CA ALA A 3 0.81 4.04 -12.42
C ALA A 3 -0.58 4.18 -11.78
N MET A 4 -1.61 3.63 -12.44
CA MET A 4 -2.96 3.61 -11.92
C MET A 4 -3.00 2.93 -10.54
N SER A 5 -3.43 3.62 -9.50
CA SER A 5 -3.45 3.09 -8.13
C SER A 5 -4.83 3.26 -7.52
N SER A 6 -5.31 2.24 -6.82
CA SER A 6 -6.60 2.33 -6.13
C SER A 6 -6.49 3.32 -4.96
N SER A 7 -7.43 4.25 -4.89
CA SER A 7 -7.55 5.22 -3.79
C SER A 7 -8.53 4.76 -2.70
N ALA A 8 -9.20 3.62 -2.87
CA ALA A 8 -10.32 3.21 -2.02
C ALA A 8 -9.94 3.15 -0.54
N ALA A 9 -8.80 2.56 -0.20
CA ALA A 9 -8.35 2.45 1.19
C ALA A 9 -8.13 3.82 1.84
N ALA A 10 -7.46 4.75 1.14
CA ALA A 10 -7.24 6.12 1.63
C ALA A 10 -8.55 6.92 1.75
N VAL A 11 -9.46 6.76 0.78
CA VAL A 11 -10.80 7.39 0.82
C VAL A 11 -11.59 6.93 2.03
N LEU A 12 -11.62 5.63 2.29
CA LEU A 12 -12.34 5.04 3.44
C LEU A 12 -11.70 5.47 4.76
N ALA A 13 -10.38 5.39 4.88
CA ALA A 13 -9.65 5.79 6.07
C ALA A 13 -9.90 7.26 6.43
N ARG A 14 -9.87 8.15 5.43
CA ARG A 14 -10.19 9.58 5.62
C ARG A 14 -11.66 9.78 6.02
N ARG A 15 -12.59 9.10 5.36
CA ARG A 15 -14.03 9.26 5.61
C ARG A 15 -14.43 8.81 7.01
N PHE A 16 -13.87 7.70 7.47
CA PHE A 16 -14.22 7.12 8.77
C PHE A 16 -13.25 7.51 9.88
N SER A 17 -12.29 8.39 9.59
CA SER A 17 -11.27 8.83 10.55
C SER A 17 -10.58 7.65 11.24
N CYS A 18 -10.24 6.61 10.47
CA CYS A 18 -9.65 5.39 11.00
C CYS A 18 -8.23 5.17 10.48
N PRO A 19 -7.36 4.50 11.25
CA PRO A 19 -6.00 4.20 10.81
C PRO A 19 -6.00 3.20 9.65
N LEU A 20 -5.12 3.43 8.68
CA LEU A 20 -4.85 2.47 7.62
C LEU A 20 -3.60 1.67 7.99
N ILE A 21 -3.73 0.35 8.10
CA ILE A 21 -2.61 -0.56 8.37
C ILE A 21 -2.16 -1.16 7.04
N PHE A 22 -0.90 -0.91 6.67
CA PHE A 22 -0.26 -1.67 5.61
C PHE A 22 0.21 -2.99 6.19
N ALA A 23 -0.19 -4.10 5.57
CA ALA A 23 0.26 -5.42 5.93
C ALA A 23 0.82 -6.14 4.71
N SER A 24 1.94 -6.82 4.90
CA SER A 24 2.55 -7.69 3.90
C SER A 24 2.59 -9.13 4.40
N ILE A 25 2.52 -10.06 3.47
CA ILE A 25 2.65 -11.50 3.74
C ILE A 25 3.74 -12.07 2.84
N ARG A 26 4.64 -12.86 3.42
CA ARG A 26 5.63 -13.63 2.66
C ARG A 26 5.62 -15.08 3.11
N ARG A 27 5.85 -15.98 2.14
CA ARG A 27 6.03 -17.40 2.42
C ARG A 27 7.46 -17.63 2.89
N THR A 28 7.61 -18.47 3.90
CA THR A 28 8.92 -18.97 4.33
C THR A 28 9.15 -20.36 3.75
N GLU A 29 9.50 -21.35 4.57
CA GLU A 29 9.63 -22.74 4.15
C GLU A 29 8.28 -23.49 4.20
N GLY A 30 8.00 -24.31 3.18
CA GLY A 30 6.76 -25.08 3.11
C GLY A 30 5.52 -24.18 3.14
N ALA A 31 4.42 -24.65 3.74
CA ALA A 31 3.18 -23.90 3.86
C ALA A 31 3.14 -22.94 5.07
N HIS A 32 4.26 -22.28 5.39
CA HIS A 32 4.36 -21.32 6.48
C HIS A 32 4.49 -19.89 5.95
N PHE A 33 3.90 -18.95 6.68
CA PHE A 33 3.82 -17.55 6.28
C PHE A 33 4.09 -16.63 7.46
N ILE A 34 4.74 -15.51 7.19
CA ILE A 34 4.92 -14.41 8.13
C ILE A 34 4.08 -13.24 7.63
N ILE A 35 3.27 -12.68 8.52
CA ILE A 35 2.50 -11.46 8.28
C ILE A 35 3.14 -10.34 9.09
N GLU A 36 3.46 -9.24 8.43
CA GLU A 36 4.03 -8.04 9.04
C GLU A 36 3.03 -6.91 8.86
N ALA A 37 2.60 -6.31 9.98
CA ALA A 37 1.75 -5.13 10.00
C ALA A 37 2.61 -3.94 10.41
N GLU A 38 2.65 -2.91 9.56
CA GLU A 38 3.43 -1.71 9.81
C GLU A 38 2.65 -0.67 10.62
N ALA A 39 3.37 0.35 11.12
CA ALA A 39 2.78 1.47 11.84
C ALA A 39 1.62 2.12 11.06
N PRO A 40 0.57 2.59 11.74
CA PRO A 40 -0.61 3.14 11.08
C PRO A 40 -0.29 4.34 10.18
N ILE A 41 -0.95 4.40 9.04
CA ILE A 41 -1.02 5.58 8.18
C ILE A 41 -2.30 6.33 8.57
N TYR A 42 -2.14 7.58 9.00
CA TYR A 42 -3.26 8.48 9.24
C TYR A 42 -3.42 9.39 8.03
N VAL A 43 -4.60 9.34 7.41
CA VAL A 43 -4.91 10.24 6.29
C VAL A 43 -5.26 11.61 6.83
N ALA A 44 -4.59 12.64 6.34
CA ALA A 44 -4.87 14.01 6.71
C ALA A 44 -6.32 14.40 6.35
N GLN A 45 -6.85 15.38 7.07
CA GLN A 45 -8.18 15.95 6.84
C GLN A 45 -8.06 17.44 6.58
N THR A 46 -7.26 17.80 5.59
CA THR A 46 -7.12 19.20 5.15
C THR A 46 -8.29 19.59 4.24
N GLU A 47 -8.31 20.85 3.80
CA GLU A 47 -9.28 21.30 2.79
C GLU A 47 -9.00 20.66 1.42
N ASP A 48 -7.75 20.32 1.11
CA ASP A 48 -7.38 19.58 -0.10
C ASP A 48 -7.55 18.07 0.10
N ARG A 49 -8.80 17.64 0.02
CA ARG A 49 -9.17 16.22 0.07
C ARG A 49 -8.39 15.37 -0.92
N ASN A 50 -8.12 15.87 -2.12
CA ASN A 50 -7.45 15.07 -3.16
C ASN A 50 -5.96 14.93 -2.87
N GLY A 51 -5.32 15.99 -2.38
CA GLY A 51 -3.95 15.97 -1.88
C GLY A 51 -3.77 15.00 -0.71
N ASP A 52 -4.69 15.01 0.25
CA ASP A 52 -4.66 14.08 1.39
C ASP A 52 -4.70 12.61 0.93
N ILE A 53 -5.62 12.29 0.02
CA ILE A 53 -5.79 10.95 -0.54
C ILE A 53 -4.54 10.54 -1.33
N LEU A 54 -4.00 11.44 -2.15
CA LEU A 54 -2.81 11.20 -2.95
C LEU A 54 -1.60 10.89 -2.06
N ALA A 55 -1.38 11.68 -1.01
CA ALA A 55 -0.29 11.48 -0.07
C ALA A 55 -0.37 10.11 0.62
N ALA A 56 -1.57 9.70 1.06
CA ALA A 56 -1.78 8.39 1.65
C ALA A 56 -1.56 7.24 0.65
N VAL A 57 -2.03 7.38 -0.60
CA VAL A 57 -1.81 6.39 -1.66
C VAL A 57 -0.31 6.28 -2.01
N MET A 58 0.41 7.39 -2.02
CA MET A 58 1.87 7.38 -2.24
C MET A 58 2.59 6.65 -1.12
N GLU A 59 2.20 6.88 0.14
CA GLU A 59 2.78 6.17 1.29
C GLU A 59 2.51 4.66 1.25
N ILE A 60 1.29 4.24 0.87
CA ILE A 60 0.97 2.82 0.64
C ILE A 60 1.88 2.23 -0.44
N ASN A 61 2.06 2.92 -1.57
CA ASN A 61 2.93 2.44 -2.64
C ASN A 61 4.40 2.40 -2.23
N ARG A 62 4.87 3.33 -1.38
CA ARG A 62 6.23 3.32 -0.85
C ARG A 62 6.50 2.07 0.00
N ARG A 63 5.55 1.71 0.87
CA ARG A 63 5.65 0.48 1.68
C ARG A 63 5.59 -0.78 0.81
N LEU A 64 4.70 -0.79 -0.17
CA LEU A 64 4.64 -1.87 -1.18
C LEU A 64 5.97 -2.02 -1.94
N GLU A 65 6.56 -0.91 -2.38
CA GLU A 65 7.86 -0.91 -3.06
C GLU A 65 8.95 -1.48 -2.14
N ASN A 66 9.00 -1.07 -0.88
CA ASN A 66 9.98 -1.59 0.07
C ASN A 66 9.84 -3.11 0.26
N PHE A 67 8.61 -3.60 0.41
CA PHE A 67 8.34 -5.04 0.50
C PHE A 67 8.81 -5.79 -0.75
N ILE A 68 8.42 -5.31 -1.95
CA ILE A 68 8.81 -5.94 -3.22
C ILE A 68 10.33 -5.90 -3.41
N ARG A 69 11.01 -4.83 -3.01
CA ARG A 69 12.49 -4.75 -3.09
C ARG A 69 13.18 -5.73 -2.14
N ALA A 70 12.61 -5.96 -0.95
CA ALA A 70 13.15 -6.90 0.02
C ALA A 70 12.92 -8.36 -0.40
N TRP A 71 11.77 -8.66 -1.01
CA TRP A 71 11.33 -10.01 -1.36
C TRP A 71 10.70 -10.07 -2.77
N PRO A 72 11.46 -9.77 -3.83
CA PRO A 72 10.91 -9.64 -5.18
C PRO A 72 10.29 -10.93 -5.71
N GLU A 73 10.77 -12.09 -5.28
CA GLU A 73 10.26 -13.40 -5.64
C GLU A 73 8.89 -13.73 -5.02
N GLN A 74 8.50 -13.01 -3.96
CA GLN A 74 7.19 -13.15 -3.31
C GLN A 74 6.10 -12.35 -4.04
N TRP A 75 6.49 -11.43 -4.94
CA TRP A 75 5.54 -10.62 -5.68
C TRP A 75 5.02 -11.34 -6.93
N LEU A 76 3.71 -11.24 -7.16
CA LEU A 76 3.07 -11.84 -8.32
C LEU A 76 3.22 -10.95 -9.56
N TRP A 77 4.29 -11.16 -10.34
CA TRP A 77 4.64 -10.41 -11.55
C TRP A 77 3.75 -10.67 -12.78
N LEU A 78 2.45 -10.94 -12.60
CA LEU A 78 1.53 -11.24 -13.71
C LEU A 78 1.00 -9.98 -14.42
N HIS A 79 0.92 -8.86 -13.71
CA HIS A 79 0.30 -7.65 -14.22
C HIS A 79 1.33 -6.69 -14.85
N ARG A 80 1.05 -6.24 -16.09
CA ARG A 80 1.75 -5.09 -16.68
C ARG A 80 1.35 -3.81 -15.96
N ARG A 81 2.09 -3.51 -14.89
CA ARG A 81 1.83 -2.35 -14.02
C ARG A 81 1.99 -1.01 -14.75
N TRP A 82 2.91 -0.98 -15.71
CA TRP A 82 3.13 0.12 -16.64
C TRP A 82 2.84 -0.42 -18.05
N PRO A 83 1.81 0.09 -18.74
CA PRO A 83 1.34 -0.44 -20.02
C PRO A 83 2.18 0.00 -21.23
N GLU A 84 3.06 0.97 -21.06
CA GLU A 84 4.04 1.43 -22.06
C GLU A 84 5.25 0.49 -22.18
#